data_AF-A0A3A8E3N3-F1
#
_entry.id   AF-A0A3A8E3N3-F1
#
_cell.length_a   1.000
_cell.length_b   1.000
_cell.length_c   1.000
_cell.angle_alpha   90.00
_cell.angle_beta   90.00
_cell.angle_gamma   90.00
#
_symmetry.space_group_name_H-M   'P 1'
#
loop_
_entity.id
_entity.type
_entity.pdbx_description
1 polymer ?
#
loop_
_entity_poly.entity_id
_entity_poly.type
_entity_poly.pdbx_seq_one_letter_code
_entity_poly.pdbx_strand_id
1 'polypeptide(L)'
;MSNSTNPEEFILNIYDTLVRDWNPMALDNPSEAQNTYDSYIDGILDILAEEENASAHKIAAYLVRIERDYLDLNPNPQRATASAEKIWQHFMQFAH
;
A
#
# COMPACT_ATOMS: atom_id res chain seq x y z
N MET A 1 -4.60 10.82 -26.36
CA MET A 1 -3.16 10.53 -26.52
C MET A 1 -2.79 9.63 -25.37
N SER A 2 -2.25 8.46 -25.70
CA SER A 2 -1.60 7.44 -24.86
C SER A 2 -2.20 7.15 -23.47
N ASN A 3 -3.04 6.11 -23.41
CA ASN A 3 -3.34 5.35 -22.19
C ASN A 3 -2.10 4.50 -21.80
N SER A 4 -0.96 5.16 -21.63
CA SER A 4 0.25 4.53 -21.14
C SER A 4 0.15 4.55 -19.63
N THR A 5 -0.21 3.43 -19.04
CA THR A 5 -0.23 3.28 -17.60
C THR A 5 1.16 3.64 -17.03
N ASN A 6 1.26 4.73 -16.29
CA ASN A 6 2.54 5.24 -15.80
C ASN A 6 2.92 4.51 -14.49
N PRO A 7 4.04 3.74 -14.45
CA PRO A 7 4.49 3.08 -13.22
C PRO A 7 4.74 4.04 -12.06
N GLU A 8 5.20 5.26 -12.35
CA GLU A 8 5.41 6.29 -11.33
C GLU A 8 4.08 6.74 -10.71
N GLU A 9 3.04 6.91 -11.54
CA GLU A 9 1.70 7.27 -11.08
C GLU A 9 1.08 6.15 -10.23
N PHE A 10 1.32 4.88 -10.60
CA PHE A 10 0.88 3.75 -9.81
C PHE A 10 1.55 3.71 -8.42
N ILE A 11 2.86 3.90 -8.36
CA ILE A 11 3.61 3.97 -7.09
C ILE A 11 3.11 5.14 -6.24
N LEU A 12 2.87 6.30 -6.85
CA LEU A 12 2.31 7.46 -6.15
C LEU A 12 0.90 7.18 -5.59
N ASN A 13 0.06 6.45 -6.31
CA ASN A 13 -1.26 6.05 -5.81
C ASN A 13 -1.18 5.12 -4.59
N ILE A 14 -0.23 4.18 -4.58
CA ILE A 14 0.04 3.34 -3.40
C ILE A 14 0.47 4.24 -2.23
N TYR A 15 1.47 5.11 -2.46
CA TYR A 15 1.98 6.03 -1.45
C TYR A 15 0.87 6.90 -0.83
N ASP A 16 0.05 7.56 -1.67
CA ASP A 16 -1.06 8.39 -1.21
C ASP A 16 -2.06 7.59 -0.38
N THR A 17 -2.37 6.34 -0.77
CA THR A 17 -3.24 5.46 0.02
C THR A 17 -2.62 5.15 1.40
N LEU A 18 -1.31 4.89 1.46
CA LEU A 18 -0.64 4.60 2.71
C LEU A 18 -0.63 5.81 3.65
N VAL A 19 -0.33 7.01 3.13
CA VAL A 19 -0.22 8.23 3.95
C VAL A 19 -1.58 8.80 4.35
N ARG A 20 -2.61 8.67 3.51
CA ARG A 20 -3.92 9.29 3.77
C ARG A 20 -4.92 8.36 4.43
N ASP A 21 -4.92 7.08 4.06
CA ASP A 21 -5.95 6.13 4.50
C ASP A 21 -5.44 5.16 5.56
N TRP A 22 -4.23 4.61 5.39
CA TRP A 22 -3.72 3.59 6.30
C TRP A 22 -3.00 4.18 7.53
N ASN A 23 -2.10 5.14 7.30
CA ASN A 23 -1.22 5.86 8.23
C ASN A 23 -1.38 5.55 9.73
N PRO A 24 -0.90 4.39 10.21
CA PRO A 24 -1.07 3.98 11.60
C PRO A 24 -0.23 4.82 12.57
N MET A 25 0.84 5.44 12.07
CA MET A 25 1.75 6.28 12.84
C MET A 25 1.30 7.74 12.93
N ALA A 26 0.24 8.12 12.19
CA ALA A 26 -0.20 9.51 12.05
C ALA A 26 0.93 10.47 11.65
N LEU A 27 1.86 10.02 10.80
CA LEU A 27 2.95 10.86 10.29
C LEU A 27 2.36 11.98 9.43
N ASP A 28 2.65 13.21 9.81
CA ASP A 28 2.26 14.45 9.13
C ASP A 28 3.44 15.14 8.42
N ASN A 29 4.68 14.77 8.78
CA ASN A 29 5.89 15.21 8.12
C ASN A 29 6.11 14.44 6.80
N PRO A 30 6.11 15.12 5.63
CA PRO A 30 6.24 14.45 4.33
C PRO A 30 7.55 13.67 4.14
N SER A 31 8.69 14.20 4.63
CA SER A 31 10.00 13.57 4.41
C SER A 31 10.20 12.32 5.26
N GLU A 32 9.66 12.34 6.49
CA GLU A 32 9.69 11.18 7.39
C GLU A 32 8.70 10.10 6.94
N ALA A 33 7.52 10.52 6.49
CA ALA A 33 6.54 9.64 5.87
C ALA A 33 7.13 8.95 4.64
N GLN A 34 7.77 9.70 3.73
CA GLN A 34 8.32 9.16 2.48
C GLN A 34 9.26 7.98 2.71
N ASN A 35 10.36 8.18 3.45
CA ASN A 35 11.33 7.11 3.70
C ASN A 35 10.71 5.87 4.35
N THR A 36 9.74 6.10 5.25
CA THR A 36 9.09 5.01 5.99
C THR A 36 8.16 4.21 5.07
N TYR A 37 7.29 4.89 4.33
CA TYR A 37 6.29 4.24 3.48
C TYR A 37 6.89 3.64 2.22
N ASP A 38 7.98 4.19 1.67
CA ASP A 38 8.68 3.62 0.51
C ASP A 38 9.10 2.16 0.79
N SER A 39 9.61 1.87 2.00
CA SER A 39 9.96 0.50 2.39
C SER A 39 8.76 -0.46 2.45
N TYR A 40 7.56 0.06 2.71
CA TYR A 40 6.34 -0.74 2.73
C TYR A 40 5.76 -0.93 1.33
N ILE A 41 5.95 0.07 0.44
CA ILE A 41 5.57 -0.02 -0.97
C ILE A 41 6.31 -1.17 -1.64
N ASP A 42 7.60 -1.35 -1.38
CA ASP A 42 8.38 -2.47 -1.94
C ASP A 42 7.73 -3.83 -1.63
N GLY A 43 7.34 -4.08 -0.39
CA GLY A 43 6.66 -5.32 -0.02
C GLY A 43 5.25 -5.48 -0.61
N ILE A 44 4.55 -4.37 -0.89
CA ILE A 44 3.28 -4.39 -1.63
C ILE A 44 3.52 -4.76 -3.09
N LEU A 45 4.55 -4.19 -3.72
CA LEU A 45 4.94 -4.50 -5.10
C LEU A 45 5.34 -5.97 -5.25
N ASP A 46 6.08 -6.52 -4.27
CA ASP A 46 6.43 -7.95 -4.25
C ASP A 46 5.18 -8.82 -4.23
N ILE A 47 4.18 -8.51 -3.39
CA ILE A 47 2.90 -9.22 -3.35
C ILE A 47 2.15 -9.12 -4.68
N LEU A 48 2.17 -7.94 -5.31
CA LEU A 48 1.48 -7.69 -6.57
C LEU A 48 2.17 -8.36 -7.77
N ALA A 49 3.47 -8.60 -7.69
CA ALA A 49 4.23 -9.34 -8.69
C ALA A 49 3.95 -10.85 -8.67
N GLU A 50 3.33 -11.39 -7.61
CA GLU A 50 2.91 -12.80 -7.54
C GLU A 50 1.63 -13.06 -8.36
N GLU A 51 1.78 -13.38 -9.66
CA GLU A 51 0.66 -13.50 -10.63
C GLU A 51 -0.51 -14.39 -10.16
N GLU A 52 -0.26 -15.49 -9.44
CA GLU A 52 -1.31 -16.43 -9.03
C GLU A 52 -1.96 -16.12 -7.67
N ASN A 53 -1.34 -15.25 -6.85
CA ASN A 53 -1.74 -15.05 -5.44
C ASN A 53 -1.92 -13.58 -5.04
N ALA A 54 -1.58 -12.64 -5.92
CA ALA A 54 -1.81 -11.21 -5.70
C ALA A 54 -3.29 -10.96 -5.39
N SER A 55 -3.56 -10.32 -4.25
CA SER A 55 -4.92 -9.98 -3.83
C SER A 55 -4.94 -8.89 -2.77
N ALA A 56 -6.06 -8.16 -2.69
CA ALA A 56 -6.33 -7.22 -1.61
C ALA A 56 -6.16 -7.86 -0.22
N HIS A 57 -6.52 -9.14 -0.06
CA HIS A 57 -6.38 -9.84 1.22
C HIS A 57 -4.92 -10.00 1.65
N LYS A 58 -4.00 -10.30 0.72
CA LYS A 58 -2.57 -10.41 1.01
C LYS A 58 -1.97 -9.06 1.39
N ILE A 59 -2.36 -8.00 0.69
CA ILE A 59 -1.95 -6.63 1.01
C ILE A 59 -2.46 -6.25 2.41
N ALA A 60 -3.73 -6.52 2.74
CA ALA A 60 -4.29 -6.23 4.06
C ALA A 60 -3.55 -6.99 5.17
N ALA A 61 -3.26 -8.27 4.96
CA ALA A 61 -2.50 -9.08 5.91
C ALA A 61 -1.09 -8.54 6.11
N TYR A 62 -0.44 -8.06 5.04
CA TYR A 62 0.86 -7.40 5.10
C TYR A 62 0.82 -6.09 5.90
N LEU A 63 -0.18 -5.23 5.66
CA LEU A 63 -0.35 -3.99 6.41
C LEU A 63 -0.61 -4.24 7.92
N VAL A 64 -1.45 -5.22 8.26
CA VAL A 64 -1.67 -5.64 9.66
C VAL A 64 -0.37 -6.15 10.30
N ARG A 65 0.44 -6.89 9.52
CA ARG A 65 1.75 -7.36 9.97
C ARG A 65 2.68 -6.19 10.25
N ILE A 66 2.64 -5.12 9.45
CA ILE A 66 3.45 -3.92 9.72
C ILE A 66 3.04 -3.23 11.00
N GLU A 67 1.75 -3.00 11.22
CA GLU A 67 1.27 -2.40 12.46
C GLU A 67 1.74 -3.19 13.68
N ARG A 68 1.60 -4.52 13.66
CA ARG A 68 1.91 -5.37 14.80
C ARG A 68 3.41 -5.66 14.98
N ASP A 69 4.08 -6.11 13.92
CA ASP A 69 5.42 -6.71 14.03
C ASP A 69 6.55 -5.70 13.82
N TYR A 70 6.32 -4.68 13.00
CA TYR A 70 7.35 -3.67 12.67
C TYR A 70 7.17 -2.39 13.48
N LEU A 71 5.94 -1.98 13.77
CA LEU A 71 5.63 -0.75 14.49
C LEU A 71 5.28 -0.95 15.97
N ASP A 72 5.09 -2.19 16.42
CA ASP A 72 4.65 -2.53 17.79
C ASP A 72 3.35 -1.79 18.21
N LEU A 73 2.45 -1.60 17.25
CA LEU A 73 1.15 -0.97 17.44
C LEU A 73 0.04 -2.02 17.58
N ASN A 74 -1.08 -1.62 18.20
CA ASN A 74 -2.29 -2.43 18.13
C ASN A 74 -2.87 -2.38 16.71
N PRO A 75 -2.94 -3.50 15.99
CA PRO A 75 -3.37 -3.49 14.61
C PRO A 75 -4.84 -3.10 14.46
N ASN A 76 -5.17 -2.46 13.34
CA ASN A 76 -6.52 -2.14 12.90
C ASN A 76 -6.81 -2.85 11.57
N PRO A 77 -7.30 -4.10 11.61
CA PRO A 77 -7.59 -4.88 10.41
C PRO A 77 -8.61 -4.22 9.48
N GLN A 78 -9.55 -3.42 10.00
CA GLN A 78 -10.56 -2.75 9.19
C GLN A 78 -9.93 -1.66 8.33
N ARG A 79 -9.05 -0.82 8.92
CA ARG A 79 -8.30 0.20 8.19
C ARG A 79 -7.36 -0.43 7.16
N ALA A 80 -6.60 -1.46 7.56
CA ALA A 80 -5.71 -2.18 6.65
C ALA A 80 -6.47 -2.79 5.46
N THR A 81 -7.65 -3.37 5.69
CA THR A 81 -8.49 -3.93 4.62
C THR A 81 -8.97 -2.86 3.65
N ALA A 82 -9.50 -1.74 4.16
CA ALA A 82 -9.98 -0.65 3.31
C ALA A 82 -8.87 -0.03 2.44
N SER A 83 -7.67 0.16 3.01
CA SER A 83 -6.50 0.65 2.27
C SER A 83 -6.02 -0.36 1.23
N ALA A 84 -6.00 -1.65 1.57
CA ALA A 84 -5.61 -2.71 0.65
C ALA A 84 -6.57 -2.86 -0.54
N GLU A 85 -7.88 -2.70 -0.32
CA GLU A 85 -8.87 -2.69 -1.39
C GLU A 85 -8.63 -1.55 -2.38
N LYS A 86 -8.33 -0.33 -1.89
CA LYS A 86 -7.98 0.80 -2.74
C LYS A 86 -6.71 0.55 -3.57
N ILE A 87 -5.65 0.05 -2.93
CA ILE A 87 -4.40 -0.34 -3.62
C ILE A 87 -4.69 -1.38 -4.71
N TRP A 88 -5.53 -2.38 -4.40
CA TRP A 88 -5.94 -3.38 -5.37
C TRP A 88 -6.68 -2.78 -6.57
N GLN A 89 -7.57 -1.79 -6.35
CA GLN A 89 -8.22 -1.08 -7.45
C GLN A 89 -7.20 -0.33 -8.32
N HIS A 90 -6.20 0.33 -7.72
CA HIS A 90 -5.13 0.98 -8.46
C HIS A 90 -4.33 -0.03 -9.31
N PHE A 91 -4.05 -1.22 -8.77
CA PHE A 91 -3.35 -2.28 -9.49
C PHE A 91 -4.18 -2.81 -10.66
N MET A 92 -5.48 -3.05 -10.45
CA MET A 92 -6.38 -3.49 -11.51
C MET A 92 -6.49 -2.46 -12.63
N GLN A 93 -6.56 -1.16 -12.30
CA GLN A 93 -6.52 -0.09 -13.30
C GLN A 93 -5.17 -0.01 -14.01
N PHE A 94 -4.08 -0.34 -13.31
CA PHE A 94 -2.74 -0.32 -13.88
C PHE A 94 -2.49 -1.47 -14.88
N ALA A 95 -2.98 -2.67 -14.56
CA ALA A 95 -2.75 -3.88 -15.32
C ALA A 95 -3.67 -4.06 -16.57
N HIS A 96 -4.59 -3.12 -16.83
CA HIS A 96 -5.52 -3.12 -17.98
C HIS A 96 -5.13 -2.04 -19.01
#